data_AF-A0A9D1L0D4-F1
#
_entry.id   AF-A0A9D1L0D4-F1
#
_cell.length_a   1.000
_cell.length_b   1.000
_cell.length_c   1.000
_cell.angle_alpha   90.00
_cell.angle_beta   90.00
_cell.angle_gamma   90.00
#
_symmetry.space_group_name_H-M   'P 1'
#
loop_
_entity.id
_entity.type
_entity.pdbx_description
1 polymer ?
#
loop_
_entity_poly.entity_id
_entity_poly.type
_entity_poly.pdbx_seq_one_letter_code
_entity_poly.pdbx_strand_id
1 'polypeptide(L)' 'MLSENIKTMRKAKGLSQQELAIRLNVVRQTISKWEQGGSLR' A
#
# COMPACT_ATOMS: atom_id res chain seq x y z
N MET A 1 -6.89 7.74 9.62
CA MET A 1 -5.41 7.56 9.74
C MET A 1 -4.83 7.41 8.34
N LEU A 2 -3.63 7.96 8.05
CA LEU A 2 -3.05 8.01 6.70
C LEU A 2 -2.93 6.63 6.02
N SER A 3 -2.70 5.57 6.82
CA SER A 3 -2.63 4.16 6.41
C SER A 3 -3.95 3.60 5.84
N GLU A 4 -5.10 4.02 6.39
CA GLU A 4 -6.41 3.56 5.89
C GLU A 4 -6.76 4.16 4.52
N ASN A 5 -6.25 5.36 4.23
CA ASN A 5 -6.47 6.01 2.94
C ASN A 5 -5.76 5.27 1.80
N ILE A 6 -4.58 4.69 2.04
CA ILE A 6 -3.81 3.95 1.02
C ILE A 6 -4.55 2.67 0.61
N LYS A 7 -5.03 1.90 1.59
CA LYS A 7 -5.80 0.68 1.34
C LYS A 7 -7.12 0.98 0.62
N THR A 8 -7.79 2.06 1.01
CA THR A 8 -9.04 2.51 0.40
C THR A 8 -8.82 2.97 -1.03
N MET A 9 -7.81 3.79 -1.29
CA MET A 9 -7.45 4.27 -2.64
C MET A 9 -7.01 3.12 -3.55
N ARG A 10 -6.26 2.15 -3.01
CA ARG A 10 -5.86 0.94 -3.76
C ARG A 10 -7.08 0.14 -4.19
N LYS A 11 -7.99 -0.15 -3.25
CA LYS A 11 -9.23 -0.89 -3.53
C LYS A 11 -10.15 -0.12 -4.49
N ALA A 12 -10.28 1.20 -4.34
CA ALA A 12 -11.08 2.05 -5.23
C ALA A 12 -10.56 2.03 -6.68
N LYS A 13 -9.24 1.87 -6.86
CA LYS A 13 -8.62 1.70 -8.18
C LYS A 13 -8.61 0.24 -8.67
N GLY A 14 -9.15 -0.71 -7.90
CA GLY A 14 -9.16 -2.14 -8.23
C GLY A 14 -7.77 -2.79 -8.25
N LEU A 15 -6.76 -2.14 -7.65
CA LEU A 15 -5.37 -2.60 -7.73
C LEU A 15 -5.06 -3.62 -6.64
N SER A 16 -4.25 -4.63 -6.94
CA SER A 16 -3.57 -5.43 -5.92
C SER A 16 -2.40 -4.67 -5.29
N GLN A 17 -1.92 -5.13 -4.13
CA GLN A 17 -0.71 -4.57 -3.51
C GLN A 17 0.52 -4.69 -4.43
N GLN A 18 0.56 -5.76 -5.23
CA GLN A 18 1.64 -6.02 -6.19
C GLN A 18 1.59 -5.02 -7.36
N GLU A 19 0.41 -4.75 -7.91
CA GLU A 19 0.25 -3.78 -9.00
C GLU A 19 0.57 -2.36 -8.55
N LEU A 20 0.14 -1.98 -7.33
CA LEU A 20 0.48 -0.68 -6.77
C LEU A 20 1.99 -0.56 -6.54
N ALA A 21 2.63 -1.63 -6.08
CA ALA A 21 4.07 -1.69 -5.86
C ALA A 21 4.86 -1.50 -7.17
N ILE A 22 4.46 -2.21 -8.24
CA ILE A 22 5.06 -2.09 -9.58
C ILE A 22 4.92 -0.65 -10.10
N ARG A 23 3.73 -0.05 -10.00
CA ARG A 23 3.49 1.34 -10.48
C ARG A 23 4.30 2.39 -9.74
N LEU A 24 4.56 2.17 -8.45
CA LEU A 24 5.33 3.08 -7.60
C LEU A 24 6.82 2.74 -7.55
N ASN A 25 7.27 1.72 -8.28
CA ASN A 25 8.65 1.19 -8.21
C ASN A 25 9.11 0.89 -6.78
N VAL A 26 8.20 0.36 -5.96
CA VAL A 26 8.50 -0.10 -4.61
C VAL A 26 8.22 -1.59 -4.50
N VAL A 27 8.71 -2.23 -3.45
CA VAL A 27 8.38 -3.63 -3.17
C VAL A 27 7.00 -3.76 -2.52
N ARG A 28 6.29 -4.86 -2.80
CA ARG A 28 4.96 -5.16 -2.22
C ARG A 28 4.94 -5.07 -0.68
N GLN A 29 6.05 -5.42 -0.05
CA GLN A 29 6.24 -5.35 1.41
C GLN A 29 6.16 -3.90 1.93
N THR A 30 6.63 -2.91 1.16
CA THR A 30 6.50 -1.48 1.47
C THR A 30 5.05 -1.04 1.46
N ILE A 31 4.28 -1.47 0.46
CA ILE A 31 2.83 -1.21 0.41
C ILE A 31 2.11 -1.86 1.60
N SER A 32 2.48 -3.09 1.97
CA SER A 32 1.90 -3.75 3.16
C SER A 32 2.19 -2.96 4.44
N LYS A 33 3.42 -2.48 4.63
CA LYS A 33 3.80 -1.64 5.79
C LYS A 33 2.99 -0.35 5.83
N TRP A 34 2.81 0.31 4.69
CA TRP A 34 2.01 1.53 4.57
C TRP A 34 0.54 1.29 4.90
N GLU A 35 -0.05 0.19 4.41
CA GLU A 35 -1.45 -0.16 4.69
C GLU A 35 -1.70 -0.63 6.13
N GLN A 36 -0.71 -1.28 6.76
CA GLN A 36 -0.82 -1.78 8.13
C GLN A 36 -0.43 -0.74 9.20
N GLY A 37 0.02 0.47 8.79
CA GLY A 37 0.44 1.52 9.72
C GLY A 37 1.67 1.14 10.57
N GLY A 38 2.46 0.17 10.11
CA GLY A 38 3.48 -0.50 10.91
C GLY A 38 4.84 0.18 10.85
N SER A 39 5.21 0.76 11.99
CA SER A 39 6.53 1.27 12.37
C SER A 39 7.69 0.46 11.79
N LEU A 40 8.69 1.16 11.24
CA LEU A 40 10.07 0.66 11.22
C LEU A 40 10.42 0.35 12.69
N ARG A 41 10.52 -0.94 13.04
CA ARG A 41 11.34 -1.38 14.16
C ARG A 41 12.58 -2.03 13.57
#